data_AF-A0A416U1R7-F1
#
_entry.id   AF-A0A416U1R7-F1
#
_cell.length_a   1.000
_cell.length_b   1.000
_cell.length_c   1.000
_cell.angle_alpha   90.00
_cell.angle_beta   90.00
_cell.angle_gamma   90.00
#
_symmetry.space_group_name_H-M   'P 1'
#
loop_
_entity.id
_entity.type
_entity.pdbx_description
1 polymer ?
#
loop_
_entity_poly.entity_id
_entity_poly.type
_entity_poly.pdbx_seq_one_letter_code
_entity_poly.pdbx_strand_id
1 'polypeptide(L)' 'MKVFYLAQENFGCVVYADNENDAFEKMKCQRKELLETLGLPLDITRWGIEEFTPDLYDGVLCFY' A
#
# COMPACT_ATOMS: atom_id res chain seq x y z
N MET A 1 3.66 2.59 -14.84
CA MET A 1 2.57 3.04 -13.95
C MET A 1 1.55 1.95 -13.74
N LYS A 2 1.67 1.27 -12.60
CA LYS A 2 0.81 0.21 -12.09
C LYS A 2 0.16 0.69 -10.81
N VAL A 3 -0.88 -0.02 -10.37
CA VAL A 3 -1.56 0.25 -9.10
C VAL A 3 -1.11 -0.83 -8.13
N PHE A 4 -0.72 -0.44 -6.92
CA PHE A 4 -0.34 -1.38 -5.85
C PHE A 4 -1.26 -1.18 -4.67
N TYR A 5 -1.72 -2.28 -4.09
CA TYR A 5 -2.35 -2.31 -2.78
C TYR A 5 -1.30 -2.68 -1.74
N LEU A 6 -1.13 -1.82 -0.74
CA LEU A 6 -0.23 -2.04 0.39
C LEU A 6 -1.10 -2.23 1.63
N ALA A 7 -0.95 -3.37 2.28
CA ALA A 7 -1.65 -3.72 3.51
C ALA A 7 -0.67 -4.05 4.63
N GLN A 8 -0.97 -3.54 5.81
CA GLN A 8 -0.36 -3.99 7.04
C GLN A 8 -1.33 -3.87 8.21
N GLU A 9 -1.56 -4.98 8.89
CA GLU A 9 -2.58 -5.09 9.95
C GLU A 9 -3.93 -4.50 9.50
N ASN A 10 -4.42 -3.44 10.15
CA ASN A 10 -5.68 -2.77 9.82
C ASN A 10 -5.51 -1.58 8.85
N PHE A 11 -4.29 -1.32 8.38
CA PHE A 11 -4.00 -0.25 7.44
C PHE A 11 -3.92 -0.79 6.03
N GLY A 12 -4.70 -0.21 5.12
CA GLY A 12 -4.66 -0.49 3.70
C GLY A 12 -4.54 0.81 2.91
N CYS A 13 -3.76 0.80 1.83
CA CYS A 13 -3.71 1.94 0.92
C CYS A 13 -3.39 1.51 -0.51
N VAL A 14 -3.76 2.37 -1.45
CA VAL A 14 -3.45 2.18 -2.86
C VAL A 14 -2.50 3.28 -3.34
N VAL A 15 -1.47 2.86 -4.09
CA VAL A 15 -0.44 3.74 -4.62
C VAL A 15 -0.17 3.44 -6.09
N TYR A 16 -0.05 4.51 -6.89
CA TYR A 16 0.42 4.43 -8.27
C TYR A 16 1.96 4.46 -8.31
N ALA A 17 2.56 3.40 -8.84
CA ALA A 17 4.01 3.23 -8.87
C ALA A 17 4.47 2.37 -10.04
N ASP A 18 5.77 2.35 -10.31
CA ASP A 18 6.32 1.49 -11.37
C ASP A 18 6.64 0.07 -10.89
N ASN A 19 6.91 -0.09 -9.59
CA ASN A 19 7.17 -1.36 -8.92
C ASN A 19 6.83 -1.27 -7.43
N GLU A 20 6.88 -2.42 -6.73
CA GLU A 20 6.53 -2.54 -5.30
C GLU A 20 7.38 -1.64 -4.39
N ASN A 21 8.69 -1.54 -4.65
CA ASN A 21 9.59 -0.70 -3.85
C ASN A 21 9.24 0.79 -4.02
N ASP A 22 8.99 1.24 -5.25
CA ASP A 22 8.55 2.62 -5.50
C ASP A 22 7.19 2.90 -4.83
N ALA A 23 6.27 1.92 -4.85
CA ALA A 23 4.99 2.04 -4.16
C ALA A 23 5.16 2.22 -2.65
N PHE A 24 6.02 1.39 -2.04
CA PHE A 24 6.34 1.44 -0.62
C PHE A 24 7.01 2.76 -0.21
N GLU A 25 8.02 3.21 -0.97
CA GLU A 25 8.72 4.46 -0.68
C GLU A 25 7.80 5.68 -0.83
N LYS A 26 6.93 5.70 -1.84
CA LYS A 26 5.91 6.75 -1.99
C LYS A 26 4.93 6.76 -0.83
N MET A 27 4.40 5.60 -0.45
CA MET A 27 3.49 5.45 0.70
C MET A 27 4.14 5.97 1.98
N LYS A 28 5.37 5.52 2.25
CA LYS A 28 6.17 5.92 3.41
C LYS A 28 6.43 7.43 3.44
N CYS A 29 6.80 8.03 2.31
CA CYS A 29 7.06 9.46 2.21
C CYS A 29 5.80 10.30 2.44
N GLN A 30 4.67 9.90 1.82
CA GLN A 30 3.42 10.66 1.90
C GLN A 30 2.69 10.51 3.25
N ARG A 31 2.84 9.36 3.92
CA ARG A 31 2.08 9.02 5.14
C ARG A 31 2.98 8.78 6.35
N LYS A 32 4.23 9.24 6.33
CA LYS A 32 5.22 8.99 7.38
C LYS A 32 4.68 9.23 8.79
N GLU A 33 4.12 10.41 9.04
CA GLU A 33 3.58 10.79 10.35
C GLU A 33 2.43 9.87 10.79
N LEU A 34 1.57 9.46 9.85
CA LEU A 34 0.48 8.53 10.12
C LEU A 34 1.03 7.14 10.46
N LEU A 35 2.00 6.63 9.70
CA LEU A 35 2.65 5.34 9.99
C LEU A 35 3.31 5.36 11.37
N GLU A 36 4.02 6.43 11.71
CA GLU A 36 4.64 6.61 13.02
C GLU A 36 3.60 6.69 14.14
N THR A 37 2.51 7.43 13.95
CA THR A 37 1.40 7.55 14.91
C THR A 37 0.70 6.21 15.14
N LEU A 38 0.54 5.42 14.09
CA LEU A 38 -0.06 4.08 14.15
C LEU A 38 0.93 3.00 14.61
N GLY A 39 2.23 3.33 14.76
CA GLY A 39 3.27 2.36 15.11
C GLY A 39 3.54 1.31 14.01
N LEU A 40 3.17 1.61 12.76
CA LEU A 40 3.33 0.69 11.65
C LEU A 40 4.80 0.55 11.22
N PRO A 41 5.25 -0.64 10.81
CA PRO A 41 6.63 -0.86 10.43
C PRO A 41 7.02 -0.08 9.17
N LEU A 42 8.22 0.49 9.19
CA LEU A 42 8.83 1.16 8.02
C LEU A 42 9.74 0.21 7.20
N ASP A 43 9.63 -1.09 7.45
CA ASP A 43 10.32 -2.16 6.74
C ASP A 43 9.35 -2.83 5.77
N ILE A 44 9.67 -2.79 4.48
CA ILE A 44 8.86 -3.33 3.39
C ILE A 44 8.56 -4.83 3.55
N THR A 45 9.46 -5.61 4.17
CA THR A 45 9.29 -7.06 4.33
C THR A 45 8.12 -7.44 5.22
N ARG A 46 7.62 -6.48 6.01
CA ARG A 46 6.46 -6.65 6.90
C ARG A 46 5.14 -6.29 6.23
N TRP A 47 5.14 -5.84 4.97
CA TRP A 47 3.93 -5.39 4.27
C TRP A 47 3.48 -6.41 3.24
N GLY A 48 2.17 -6.63 3.16
CA GLY A 48 1.56 -7.25 1.99
C GLY A 48 1.49 -6.21 0.88
N ILE A 49 2.25 -6.40 -0.21
CA ILE A 49 2.22 -5.52 -1.37
C ILE A 49 1.80 -6.35 -2.56
N GLU A 50 0.69 -5.98 -3.17
CA GLU A 50 0.12 -6.70 -4.30
C GLU A 50 -0.09 -5.72 -5.45
N GLU A 51 0.37 -6.09 -6.66
CA GLU A 51 -0.01 -5.39 -7.87
C GLU A 51 -1.50 -5.60 -8.10
N PHE A 52 -2.24 -4.50 -8.12
CA PHE A 52 -3.67 -4.53 -8.40
C PHE A 52 -3.87 -4.86 -9.88
N THR A 53 -4.43 -6.03 -10.17
CA THR A 53 -4.90 -6.38 -11.51
C THR A 53 -6.44 -6.37 -11.53
N PRO A 54 -7.08 -5.74 -12.52
CA PRO A 54 -8.54 -5.67 -12.62
C PRO A 54 -9.22 -7.05 -12.63
N ASP A 55 -8.51 -8.06 -13.14
CA ASP A 55 -8.87 -9.47 -13.22
C ASP A 55 -8.88 -10.20 -11.87
N LEU A 56 -8.25 -9.66 -10.83
CA LEU A 56 -8.27 -10.21 -9.47
C LEU A 56 -9.44 -9.69 -8.61
N TYR A 57 -10.25 -8.75 -9.10
CA TYR A 57 -11.30 -8.08 -8.31
C TYR A 57 -12.70 -8.21 -8.94
N ASP A 58 -13.55 -9.05 -8.33
CA ASP A 58 -14.95 -9.32 -8.76
C ASP A 58 -15.98 -8.23 -8.36
N GLY A 59 -15.54 -7.13 -7.71
CA GLY A 59 -16.43 -6.00 -7.43
C GLY A 59 -16.12 -5.23 -6.15
N VAL A 60 -15.98 -3.91 -6.33
CA VAL A 60 -15.95 -2.82 -5.34
C VAL A 60 -14.73 -2.78 -4.40
N LEU A 61 -13.73 -1.96 -4.76
CA LEU A 61 -12.80 -1.40 -3.77
C LEU A 61 -13.54 -0.35 -2.93
N CYS A 62 -14.04 -0.76 -1.77
CA CYS A 62 -14.51 0.17 -0.74
C CYS A 62 -13.32 0.67 0.07
N PHE A 63 -12.87 1.91 -0.15
CA PHE A 63 -12.07 2.62 0.83
C PHE A 63 -13.04 3.29 1.82
N TYR A 64 -12.95 2.91 3.09
CA TYR A 64 -13.61 3.62 4.20
C TYR A 64 -12.76 4.79 4.67
#